data_AF-A0A4S3LEG3-F1
#
_entry.id   AF-A0A4S3LEG3-F1
#
_cell.length_a   1.000
_cell.length_b   1.000
_cell.length_c   1.000
_cell.angle_alpha   90.00
_cell.angle_beta   90.00
_cell.angle_gamma   90.00
#
_symmetry.space_group_name_H-M   'P 1'
#
loop_
_entity.id
_entity.type
_entity.pdbx_description
1 polymer ?
#
loop_
_entity_poly.entity_id
_entity_poly.type
_entity_poly.pdbx_seq_one_letter_code
_entity_poly.pdbx_strand_id
1 'polypeptide(L)'
;MHKQHRALLPWLFALLLTLLCAFLLFSNLSRSGNTPSPATASLLLHYSFLPRLAIGVLAGMALAMAGLLFQQVLRNPLAEPATLGIAAGANLAMSASMIVFPGLLVVGLTNLALAGAALTALVLYLLIARQGLDPLKVILTG
;
A
#
# COMPACT_ATOMS: atom_id res chain seq x y z
N MET A 1 -32.38 -15.38 -12.78
CA MET A 1 -31.86 -15.61 -11.41
C MET A 1 -30.32 -15.84 -11.39
N HIS A 2 -29.51 -15.10 -12.17
CA HIS A 2 -28.06 -15.38 -12.34
C HIS A 2 -27.10 -14.35 -11.69
N LYS A 3 -27.61 -13.30 -11.02
CA LYS A 3 -26.79 -12.17 -10.54
C LYS A 3 -26.20 -12.35 -9.13
N GLN A 4 -26.70 -13.28 -8.31
CA GLN A 4 -26.28 -13.42 -6.90
C GLN A 4 -24.92 -14.12 -6.68
N HIS A 5 -24.50 -15.05 -7.56
CA HIS A 5 -23.24 -15.78 -7.37
C HIS A 5 -21.97 -14.93 -7.57
N ARG A 6 -22.02 -13.86 -8.36
CA ARG A 6 -20.87 -12.97 -8.61
C ARG A 6 -20.54 -12.05 -7.43
N ALA A 7 -21.50 -11.79 -6.55
CA ALA A 7 -21.31 -10.92 -5.38
C ALA A 7 -20.61 -11.62 -4.21
N LEU A 8 -20.67 -12.96 -4.13
CA LEU A 8 -20.07 -13.76 -3.07
C LEU A 8 -18.58 -14.08 -3.33
N LEU A 9 -18.16 -14.06 -4.60
CA LEU A 9 -16.79 -14.34 -5.02
C LEU A 9 -15.73 -13.42 -4.37
N PRO A 10 -15.91 -12.07 -4.33
CA PRO A 10 -14.91 -11.20 -3.70
C PRO A 10 -14.83 -11.37 -2.18
N TRP A 11 -15.94 -11.68 -1.52
CA TRP A 11 -15.98 -11.96 -0.09
C TRP A 11 -15.28 -13.28 0.25
N LEU A 12 -15.49 -14.32 -0.55
CA LEU A 12 -14.78 -15.60 -0.41
C LEU A 12 -13.27 -15.44 -0.67
N PHE A 13 -12.88 -14.60 -1.63
CA PHE A 13 -11.47 -14.34 -1.92
C PHE A 13 -10.80 -13.56 -0.78
N ALA A 14 -11.47 -12.54 -0.25
CA ALA A 14 -10.99 -11.80 0.94
C ALA A 14 -10.85 -12.73 2.15
N LEU A 15 -11.85 -13.61 2.38
CA LEU A 15 -11.82 -14.58 3.47
C LEU A 15 -10.66 -15.57 3.29
N LEU A 16 -10.46 -16.10 2.08
CA LEU A 16 -9.33 -16.97 1.76
C LEU A 16 -7.99 -16.26 1.97
N LEU A 17 -7.87 -14.99 1.59
CA LEU A 17 -6.64 -14.19 1.73
C LEU A 17 -6.34 -13.87 3.20
N THR A 18 -7.38 -13.60 4.01
CA THR A 18 -7.23 -13.46 5.47
C THR A 18 -6.84 -14.77 6.15
N LEU A 19 -7.42 -15.91 5.72
CA LEU A 19 -7.06 -17.24 6.22
C LEU A 19 -5.64 -17.62 5.82
N LEU A 20 -5.21 -17.33 4.59
CA LEU A 20 -3.84 -17.54 4.12
C LEU A 20 -2.86 -16.69 4.92
N CYS A 21 -3.17 -15.40 5.14
CA CYS A 21 -2.34 -14.52 5.95
C CYS A 21 -2.22 -14.99 7.41
N ALA A 22 -3.33 -15.43 8.00
CA ALA A 22 -3.37 -16.00 9.35
C ALA A 22 -2.57 -17.32 9.43
N PHE A 23 -2.66 -18.17 8.42
CA PHE A 23 -1.90 -19.42 8.33
C PHE A 23 -0.39 -19.17 8.17
N LEU A 24 0.01 -18.20 7.33
CA LEU A 24 1.40 -17.80 7.21
C LEU A 24 1.94 -17.17 8.51
N LEU A 25 1.11 -16.42 9.23
CA LEU A 25 1.45 -15.88 10.54
C LEU A 25 1.66 -16.99 11.58
N PHE A 26 0.71 -17.93 11.67
CA PHE A 26 0.73 -19.05 12.60
C PHE A 26 1.91 -19.98 12.33
N SER A 27 2.20 -20.28 11.06
CA SER A 27 3.31 -21.13 10.66
C SER A 27 4.67 -20.51 10.97
N ASN A 28 4.84 -19.20 10.78
CA ASN A 28 6.06 -18.49 11.19
C ASN A 28 6.24 -18.46 12.70
N LEU A 29 5.16 -18.23 13.45
CA LEU A 29 5.20 -18.22 14.92
C LEU A 29 5.53 -19.62 15.47
N SER A 30 4.97 -20.68 14.88
CA SER A 30 5.27 -22.07 15.23
C SER A 30 6.72 -22.45 14.89
N ARG A 31 7.27 -21.93 13.77
CA ARG A 31 8.69 -22.14 13.41
C ARG A 31 9.65 -21.46 14.38
N SER A 32 9.26 -20.30 14.91
CA SER A 32 10.04 -19.59 15.93
C SER A 32 10.18 -20.40 17.24
N GLY A 33 9.15 -21.18 17.60
CA GLY A 33 9.16 -22.03 18.81
C GLY A 33 10.05 -23.28 18.72
N ASN A 34 10.41 -23.73 17.50
CA ASN A 34 11.23 -24.92 17.27
C ASN A 34 12.72 -24.62 17.02
N THR A 35 13.17 -23.37 17.25
CA THR A 35 14.59 -23.04 17.16
C THR A 35 15.32 -23.37 18.47
N PRO A 36 16.50 -24.02 18.43
CA PRO A 36 17.17 -24.55 19.62
C PRO A 36 17.71 -23.48 20.62
N SER A 37 17.51 -22.18 20.37
CA SER A 37 17.94 -21.11 21.29
C SER A 37 16.81 -20.08 21.56
N PRO A 38 16.29 -19.96 22.79
CA PRO A 38 15.20 -19.02 23.13
C PRO A 38 15.61 -17.54 23.03
N ALA A 39 16.91 -17.22 23.09
CA ALA A 39 17.42 -15.86 22.98
C ALA A 39 17.29 -15.27 21.56
N THR A 40 17.49 -16.08 20.51
CA THR A 40 17.41 -15.62 19.12
C THR A 40 15.95 -15.45 18.66
N ALA A 41 15.04 -16.31 19.13
CA ALA A 41 13.61 -16.23 18.82
C ALA A 41 12.95 -14.96 19.38
N SER A 42 13.28 -14.59 20.63
CA SER A 42 12.76 -13.37 21.26
C SER A 42 13.28 -12.09 20.60
N LEU A 43 14.55 -12.07 20.19
CA LEU A 43 15.13 -10.97 19.41
C LEU A 43 14.46 -10.81 18.03
N LEU A 44 14.26 -11.91 17.30
CA LEU A 44 13.60 -11.84 15.99
C LEU A 44 12.15 -11.35 16.09
N LEU A 45 11.41 -11.81 17.12
CA LEU A 45 10.04 -11.36 17.36
C LEU A 45 9.96 -9.85 17.61
N HIS A 46 10.84 -9.31 18.47
CA HIS A 46 10.84 -7.89 18.81
C HIS A 46 11.37 -6.99 17.70
N TYR A 47 12.46 -7.36 17.05
CA TYR A 47 13.15 -6.47 16.10
C TYR A 47 12.68 -6.61 14.66
N SER A 48 12.02 -7.71 14.28
CA SER A 48 11.65 -7.98 12.89
C SER A 48 10.16 -8.22 12.71
N PHE A 49 9.56 -9.16 13.45
CA PHE A 49 8.16 -9.55 13.23
C PHE A 49 7.15 -8.51 13.74
N LEU A 50 7.26 -8.09 15.00
CA LEU A 50 6.35 -7.08 15.57
C LEU A 50 6.30 -5.78 14.77
N PRO A 51 7.43 -5.13 14.42
CA PRO A 51 7.38 -3.88 13.65
C PRO A 51 6.81 -4.11 12.24
N ARG A 52 7.15 -5.22 11.57
CA ARG A 52 6.65 -5.53 10.23
C ARG A 52 5.14 -5.81 10.22
N LEU A 53 4.62 -6.51 11.23
CA LEU A 53 3.18 -6.74 11.38
C LEU A 53 2.44 -5.44 11.67
N ALA A 54 2.97 -4.60 12.56
CA ALA A 54 2.38 -3.31 12.86
C ALA A 54 2.29 -2.44 11.60
N ILE A 55 3.38 -2.30 10.84
CA ILE A 55 3.39 -1.54 9.59
C ILE A 55 2.45 -2.16 8.55
N GLY A 56 2.40 -3.50 8.44
CA GLY A 56 1.50 -4.18 7.49
C GLY A 56 0.02 -3.90 7.78
N VAL A 57 -0.39 -3.97 9.05
CA VAL A 57 -1.77 -3.65 9.47
C VAL A 57 -2.07 -2.17 9.24
N LEU A 58 -1.19 -1.26 9.66
CA LEU A 58 -1.36 0.18 9.49
C LEU A 58 -1.45 0.58 8.02
N ALA A 59 -0.56 0.04 7.17
CA ALA A 59 -0.58 0.29 5.73
C ALA A 59 -1.85 -0.28 5.07
N GLY A 60 -2.27 -1.49 5.44
CA GLY A 60 -3.51 -2.08 4.94
C GLY A 60 -4.76 -1.26 5.30
N MET A 61 -4.84 -0.79 6.55
CA MET A 61 -5.92 0.09 6.99
C MET A 61 -5.91 1.43 6.26
N ALA A 62 -4.73 2.04 6.07
CA ALA A 62 -4.58 3.29 5.34
C ALA A 62 -5.02 3.16 3.87
N LEU A 63 -4.62 2.08 3.19
CA LEU A 63 -5.01 1.80 1.81
C LEU A 63 -6.52 1.52 1.69
N ALA A 64 -7.10 0.77 2.62
CA ALA A 64 -8.54 0.52 2.64
C ALA A 64 -9.35 1.82 2.83
N MET A 65 -8.94 2.66 3.78
CA MET A 65 -9.57 3.96 4.01
C MET A 65 -9.43 4.89 2.80
N ALA A 66 -8.24 4.97 2.20
CA ALA A 66 -8.04 5.74 0.97
C ALA A 66 -8.94 5.24 -0.15
N GLY A 67 -9.03 3.92 -0.35
CA GLY A 67 -9.92 3.31 -1.34
C GLY A 67 -11.39 3.69 -1.13
N LEU A 68 -11.88 3.59 0.11
CA LEU A 68 -13.26 3.96 0.45
C LEU A 68 -13.54 5.45 0.21
N LEU A 69 -12.62 6.33 0.60
CA LEU A 69 -12.76 7.78 0.38
C LEU A 69 -12.79 8.10 -1.13
N PHE A 70 -11.92 7.50 -1.93
CA PHE A 70 -11.91 7.70 -3.37
C PHE A 70 -13.18 7.19 -4.04
N GLN A 71 -13.64 6.00 -3.67
CA GLN A 71 -14.89 5.44 -4.17
C GLN A 71 -16.09 6.32 -3.81
N GLN A 72 -16.11 6.93 -2.62
CA GLN A 72 -17.16 7.87 -2.20
C GLN A 72 -17.12 9.21 -2.96
N VAL A 73 -15.95 9.80 -3.12
CA VAL A 73 -15.77 11.10 -3.80
C VAL A 73 -16.08 10.98 -5.29
N LEU A 74 -15.56 9.94 -5.96
CA LEU A 74 -15.79 9.73 -7.40
C LEU A 74 -17.16 9.10 -7.68
N ARG A 75 -17.88 8.62 -6.65
CA ARG A 75 -19.11 7.82 -6.77
C ARG A 75 -18.97 6.67 -7.78
N ASN A 76 -17.75 6.14 -7.90
CA ASN A 76 -17.38 5.12 -8.85
C ASN A 76 -16.70 3.96 -8.09
N PRO A 77 -17.37 2.81 -7.93
CA PRO A 77 -16.82 1.67 -7.20
C PRO A 77 -15.64 0.98 -7.91
N LEU A 78 -15.32 1.39 -9.15
CA LEU A 78 -14.15 0.91 -9.90
C LEU A 78 -12.93 1.84 -9.80
N ALA A 79 -13.06 3.00 -9.16
CA ALA A 79 -11.95 3.94 -9.00
C ALA A 79 -11.03 3.48 -7.87
N GLU A 80 -9.73 3.35 -8.17
CA GLU A 80 -8.70 2.97 -7.20
C GLU A 80 -7.72 4.14 -7.00
N PRO A 81 -7.37 4.52 -5.75
CA PRO A 81 -6.40 5.59 -5.48
C PRO A 81 -5.02 5.38 -6.13
N ALA A 82 -4.66 4.12 -6.41
CA ALA A 82 -3.39 3.76 -7.05
C ALA A 82 -3.25 4.35 -8.47
N THR A 83 -4.36 4.66 -9.15
CA THR A 83 -4.35 5.18 -10.52
C THR A 83 -4.02 6.67 -10.60
N LEU A 84 -3.76 7.34 -9.48
CA LEU A 84 -3.39 8.76 -9.46
C LEU A 84 -1.90 9.00 -9.72
N GLY A 85 -1.09 7.96 -9.98
CA GLY A 85 0.33 8.13 -10.25
C GLY A 85 1.20 8.47 -9.03
N ILE A 86 0.65 8.63 -7.82
CA ILE A 86 1.42 8.92 -6.59
C ILE A 86 2.44 7.80 -6.30
N ALA A 87 2.06 6.53 -6.49
CA ALA A 87 2.96 5.39 -6.36
C ALA A 87 4.05 5.38 -7.45
N ALA A 88 3.69 5.78 -8.68
CA ALA A 88 4.65 5.91 -9.78
C ALA A 88 5.66 7.04 -9.50
N GLY A 89 5.23 8.15 -8.92
CA GLY A 89 6.10 9.25 -8.49
C GLY A 89 7.11 8.85 -7.40
N ALA A 90 6.68 8.08 -6.40
CA ALA A 90 7.58 7.53 -5.40
C ALA A 90 8.63 6.57 -6.01
N ASN A 91 8.20 5.67 -6.89
CA ASN A 91 9.10 4.73 -7.57
C ASN A 91 10.07 5.43 -8.52
N LEU A 92 9.62 6.50 -9.19
CA LEU A 92 10.46 7.33 -10.04
C LEU A 92 11.52 8.07 -9.22
N ALA A 93 11.16 8.65 -8.07
CA ALA A 93 12.13 9.29 -7.18
C ALA A 93 13.17 8.30 -6.64
N MET A 94 12.74 7.09 -6.23
CA MET A 94 13.67 6.04 -5.80
C MET A 94 14.62 5.63 -6.94
N SER A 95 14.08 5.30 -8.11
CA SER A 95 14.89 4.85 -9.25
C SER A 95 15.84 5.95 -9.76
N ALA A 96 15.37 7.19 -9.82
CA ALA A 96 16.19 8.34 -10.20
C ALA A 96 17.33 8.59 -9.19
N SER A 97 17.06 8.46 -7.88
CA SER A 97 18.11 8.57 -6.87
C SER A 97 19.16 7.45 -6.96
N MET A 98 18.76 6.24 -7.34
CA MET A 98 19.68 5.12 -7.51
C MET A 98 20.57 5.27 -8.74
N ILE A 99 20.03 5.77 -9.85
CA ILE A 99 20.71 5.79 -11.15
C ILE A 99 21.41 7.12 -11.42
N VAL A 100 20.73 8.23 -11.18
CA VAL A 100 21.16 9.57 -11.61
C VAL A 100 21.89 10.31 -10.49
N PHE A 101 21.42 10.17 -9.26
CA PHE A 101 21.96 10.93 -8.12
C PHE A 101 22.18 10.06 -6.87
N PRO A 102 23.17 9.16 -6.88
CA PRO A 102 23.43 8.24 -5.76
C PRO A 102 23.79 8.96 -4.45
N GLY A 103 24.27 10.22 -4.52
CA GLY A 103 24.55 11.03 -3.33
C GLY A 103 23.31 11.34 -2.48
N LEU A 104 22.10 11.31 -3.06
CA LEU A 104 20.87 11.52 -2.31
C LEU A 104 20.50 10.32 -1.42
N LEU A 105 21.09 9.15 -1.62
CA LEU A 105 20.83 7.96 -0.81
C LEU A 105 21.18 8.16 0.68
N VAL A 106 22.05 9.13 1.00
CA VAL A 106 22.38 9.54 2.38
C VAL A 106 21.14 10.04 3.14
N VAL A 107 20.17 10.63 2.43
CA VAL A 107 18.89 11.10 3.01
C VAL A 107 17.96 9.93 3.33
N GLY A 108 18.23 8.73 2.78
CA GLY A 108 17.45 7.52 2.96
C GLY A 108 16.38 7.35 1.88
N LEU A 109 16.26 6.13 1.36
CA LEU A 109 15.31 5.75 0.30
C LEU A 109 13.86 6.08 0.66
N THR A 110 13.47 5.89 1.92
CA THR A 110 12.10 6.18 2.40
C THR A 110 11.76 7.67 2.27
N ASN A 111 12.70 8.56 2.61
CA ASN A 111 12.47 10.00 2.54
C ASN A 111 12.37 10.48 1.08
N LEU A 112 13.17 9.89 0.19
CA LEU A 112 13.12 10.17 -1.25
C LEU A 112 11.82 9.67 -1.88
N ALA A 113 11.38 8.47 -1.52
CA ALA A 113 10.09 7.92 -1.95
C ALA A 113 8.93 8.81 -1.52
N LEU A 114 8.96 9.27 -0.26
CA LEU A 114 7.95 10.17 0.29
C LEU A 114 7.95 11.53 -0.42
N ALA A 115 9.12 12.09 -0.69
CA ALA A 115 9.25 13.35 -1.43
C ALA A 115 8.70 13.22 -2.86
N GLY A 116 9.01 12.11 -3.56
CA GLY A 116 8.46 11.82 -4.89
C GLY A 116 6.94 11.71 -4.89
N ALA A 117 6.37 10.94 -3.96
CA ALA A 117 4.92 10.82 -3.80
C ALA A 117 4.26 12.17 -3.46
N ALA A 118 4.85 12.96 -2.55
CA ALA A 118 4.33 14.26 -2.16
C ALA A 118 4.34 15.27 -3.33
N LEU A 119 5.41 15.26 -4.14
CA LEU A 119 5.51 16.11 -5.33
C LEU A 119 4.42 15.74 -6.35
N THR A 120 4.23 14.45 -6.63
CA THR A 120 3.17 14.01 -7.54
C THR A 120 1.78 14.37 -7.02
N ALA A 121 1.51 14.17 -5.72
CA ALA A 121 0.26 14.58 -5.10
C ALA A 121 0.02 16.10 -5.21
N LEU A 122 1.06 16.91 -5.03
CA LEU A 122 1.00 18.36 -5.19
C LEU A 122 0.67 18.77 -6.63
N VAL A 123 1.34 18.14 -7.61
CA VAL A 123 1.09 18.42 -9.04
C VAL A 123 -0.34 18.08 -9.42
N LEU A 124 -0.86 16.92 -8.97
CA LEU A 124 -2.25 16.54 -9.19
C LEU A 124 -3.22 17.52 -8.55
N TYR A 125 -2.96 17.91 -7.30
CA TYR A 125 -3.78 18.89 -6.61
C TYR A 125 -3.85 20.20 -7.41
N LEU A 126 -2.72 20.70 -7.91
CA LEU A 126 -2.67 21.92 -8.73
C LEU A 126 -3.41 21.77 -10.06
N LEU A 127 -3.32 20.61 -10.71
CA LEU A 127 -4.05 20.32 -11.96
C LEU A 127 -5.58 20.31 -11.72
N ILE A 128 -6.01 19.59 -10.69
CA ILE A 128 -7.43 19.45 -10.32
C ILE A 128 -8.00 20.80 -9.86
N ALA A 129 -7.24 21.55 -9.06
CA ALA A 129 -7.64 22.87 -8.56
C ALA A 129 -7.94 23.87 -9.69
N ARG A 130 -7.37 23.68 -10.88
CA ARG A 130 -7.63 24.54 -12.04
C ARG A 130 -8.74 24.08 -12.97
N GLN A 131 -9.18 22.81 -12.88
CA GLN A 131 -10.06 22.22 -13.89
C GLN A 131 -11.42 21.72 -13.36
N GLY A 132 -11.64 21.76 -12.04
CA GLY A 132 -12.86 21.24 -11.42
C GLY A 132 -12.86 19.70 -11.32
N LEU A 133 -13.60 19.16 -10.35
CA LEU A 133 -13.67 17.73 -10.06
C LEU A 133 -14.54 16.98 -11.10
N ASP A 134 -14.07 16.92 -12.35
CA ASP A 134 -14.71 16.13 -13.39
C ASP A 134 -14.12 14.71 -13.37
N PRO A 135 -14.87 13.66 -12.95
CA PRO A 135 -14.32 12.33 -12.66
C PRO A 135 -13.61 11.67 -13.85
N LEU A 136 -14.03 11.99 -15.08
CA LEU A 136 -13.40 11.47 -16.30
C LEU A 136 -12.00 12.05 -16.52
N LYS A 137 -11.73 13.28 -16.09
CA LYS A 137 -10.44 13.93 -16.29
C LYS A 137 -9.41 13.43 -15.29
N VAL A 138 -9.82 13.19 -14.05
CA VAL A 138 -8.95 12.62 -13.01
C VAL A 138 -8.39 11.26 -13.42
N ILE A 139 -9.20 10.43 -14.10
CA ILE A 139 -8.77 9.12 -14.62
C ILE A 139 -7.83 9.27 -15.83
N LEU A 140 -8.00 10.30 -16.66
CA LEU A 140 -7.16 10.54 -17.85
C LEU A 140 -5.83 11.23 -17.56
N THR A 141 -5.73 11.99 -16.46
CA THR A 141 -4.51 12.68 -16.04
C THR A 141 -3.60 11.84 -15.13
N GLY A 142 -4.12 10.75 -14.58
CA GLY A 142 -3.39 9.84 -13.70
C GLY A 142 -2.48 8.86 -14.44
#